data_AF-X1URK6-F1
#
_entry.id   AF-X1URK6-F1
#
_cell.length_a   1.000
_cell.length_b   1.000
_cell.length_c   1.000
_cell.angle_alpha   90.00
_cell.angle_beta   90.00
_cell.angle_gamma   90.00
#
_symmetry.space_group_name_H-M   'P 1'
#
loop_
_entity.id
_entity.type
_entity.pdbx_description
1 polymer ?
#
loop_
_entity_poly.entity_id
_entity_poly.type
_entity_poly.pdbx_seq_one_letter_code
_entity_poly.pdbx_strand_id
1 'polypeptide(L)'
;PDEILDNITIDDNILHEHTVKLSAYDFETDVDVNILGHIFEHSLAEIENVQAKLRGEQIDKQKTKRKKEGIYYTPKYITKYIVENTVGKFCEEKRNEIGIIDEEYVKGRKNRKKDTIKALDKKLTTYKNWLLCLTILDPACGSGAFLNQAIEFLINEHKKVDELRAQLFGGGMVFSDITTEILEKNIYGVDLNEESVEIAKLSLWLRT
;
A
#
# COMPACT_ATOMS: atom_id res chain seq x y z
N PRO A 1 -17.78 -19.51 -23.20
CA PRO A 1 -17.69 -18.60 -24.37
C PRO A 1 -18.82 -17.59 -24.29
N ASP A 2 -18.48 -16.30 -24.36
CA ASP A 2 -19.45 -15.21 -24.30
C ASP A 2 -19.77 -14.79 -25.74
N GLU A 3 -20.96 -15.19 -26.24
CA GLU A 3 -21.39 -14.94 -27.62
C GLU A 3 -21.42 -13.47 -28.00
N ILE A 4 -21.51 -12.55 -27.03
CA ILE A 4 -21.54 -11.11 -27.28
C ILE A 4 -20.12 -10.60 -27.51
N LEU A 5 -19.19 -11.00 -26.64
CA LEU A 5 -17.76 -10.66 -26.78
C LEU A 5 -17.17 -11.26 -28.06
N ASP A 6 -17.55 -12.49 -28.40
CA ASP A 6 -17.02 -13.21 -29.57
C ASP A 6 -17.49 -12.61 -30.91
N ASN A 7 -18.56 -11.81 -30.92
CA ASN A 7 -19.11 -11.16 -32.12
C ASN A 7 -18.92 -9.63 -32.15
N ILE A 8 -18.28 -9.06 -31.13
CA ILE A 8 -17.99 -7.63 -31.10
C ILE A 8 -16.90 -7.30 -32.13
N THR A 9 -17.27 -6.53 -33.16
CA THR A 9 -16.31 -5.92 -34.11
C THR A 9 -15.99 -4.51 -33.65
N ILE A 10 -14.74 -4.28 -33.26
CA ILE A 10 -14.20 -2.97 -32.88
C ILE A 10 -13.30 -2.49 -34.03
N ASP A 11 -13.45 -1.22 -34.42
CA ASP A 11 -12.65 -0.63 -35.50
C ASP A 11 -11.19 -0.45 -35.08
N ASP A 12 -10.26 -0.89 -35.93
CA ASP A 12 -8.82 -0.83 -35.68
C ASP A 12 -8.31 0.60 -35.46
N ASN A 13 -8.94 1.61 -36.06
CA ASN A 13 -8.53 3.00 -35.88
C ASN A 13 -8.84 3.50 -34.46
N ILE A 14 -9.97 3.07 -33.88
CA ILE A 14 -10.35 3.41 -32.51
C ILE A 14 -9.35 2.80 -31.53
N LEU A 15 -9.00 1.53 -31.73
CA LEU A 15 -7.99 0.86 -30.91
C LEU A 15 -6.64 1.54 -31.07
N HIS A 16 -6.18 1.79 -32.30
CA HIS A 16 -4.87 2.39 -32.54
C HIS A 16 -4.72 3.76 -31.86
N GLU A 17 -5.69 4.66 -31.97
CA GLU A 17 -5.59 5.99 -31.35
C GLU A 17 -5.47 5.92 -29.83
N HIS A 18 -6.33 5.13 -29.18
CA HIS A 18 -6.39 5.07 -27.72
C HIS A 18 -5.29 4.19 -27.13
N THR A 19 -4.93 3.08 -27.77
CA THR A 19 -3.84 2.19 -27.32
C THR A 19 -2.48 2.88 -27.43
N VAL A 20 -2.24 3.67 -28.49
CA VAL A 20 -0.99 4.47 -28.60
C VAL A 20 -0.90 5.48 -27.46
N LYS A 21 -2.01 6.19 -27.16
CA LYS A 21 -2.06 7.12 -26.02
C LYS A 21 -1.79 6.40 -24.68
N LEU A 22 -2.39 5.24 -24.46
CA LEU A 22 -2.15 4.41 -23.26
C LEU A 22 -0.69 3.94 -23.18
N SER A 23 -0.08 3.53 -24.30
CA SER A 23 1.31 3.04 -24.31
C SER A 23 2.37 4.11 -24.03
N ALA A 24 2.03 5.38 -24.26
CA ALA A 24 2.91 6.52 -24.03
C ALA A 24 2.88 7.01 -22.58
N TYR A 25 1.97 6.49 -21.75
CA TYR A 25 1.87 6.84 -20.33
C TYR A 25 2.89 6.08 -19.50
N ASP A 26 3.56 6.78 -18.59
CA ASP A 26 4.44 6.15 -17.60
C ASP A 26 3.63 5.83 -16.34
N PHE A 27 3.17 4.59 -16.23
CA PHE A 27 2.35 4.15 -15.09
C PHE A 27 3.11 4.12 -13.76
N GLU A 28 4.45 4.09 -13.77
CA GLU A 28 5.24 4.14 -12.53
C GLU A 28 5.26 5.55 -11.93
N THR A 29 5.33 6.59 -12.77
CA THR A 29 5.42 7.98 -12.30
C THR A 29 4.11 8.74 -12.34
N ASP A 30 3.24 8.44 -13.30
CA ASP A 30 2.06 9.26 -13.62
C ASP A 30 0.79 8.78 -12.92
N VAL A 31 0.82 7.59 -12.31
CA VAL A 31 -0.31 7.00 -11.59
C VAL A 31 0.02 6.83 -10.11
N ASP A 32 -0.07 7.92 -9.35
CA ASP A 32 -0.09 7.83 -7.89
C ASP A 32 -1.34 7.06 -7.46
N VAL A 33 -1.22 6.20 -6.43
CA VAL A 33 -2.34 5.55 -5.72
C VAL A 33 -3.50 6.52 -5.44
N ASN A 34 -3.18 7.79 -5.14
CA ASN A 34 -4.18 8.86 -4.97
C ASN A 34 -5.00 9.12 -6.25
N ILE A 35 -4.34 9.13 -7.42
CA ILE A 35 -4.99 9.35 -8.72
C ILE A 35 -5.92 8.16 -9.02
N LEU A 36 -5.49 6.93 -8.75
CA LEU A 36 -6.36 5.75 -8.88
C LEU A 36 -7.57 5.85 -7.95
N GLY A 37 -7.37 6.22 -6.68
CA GLY A 37 -8.46 6.45 -5.74
C GLY A 37 -9.46 7.49 -6.26
N HIS A 38 -8.97 8.61 -6.80
CA HIS A 38 -9.81 9.67 -7.36
C HIS A 38 -10.53 9.27 -8.65
N ILE A 39 -9.84 8.61 -9.58
CA ILE A 39 -10.43 8.08 -10.82
C ILE A 39 -11.53 7.09 -10.45
N PHE A 40 -11.26 6.15 -9.54
CA PHE A 40 -12.25 5.17 -9.16
C PHE A 40 -13.46 5.74 -8.46
N GLU A 41 -13.31 6.70 -7.54
CA GLU A 41 -14.48 7.37 -6.97
C GLU A 41 -15.34 8.06 -8.03
N HIS A 42 -14.69 8.68 -9.02
CA HIS A 42 -15.38 9.32 -10.12
C HIS A 42 -16.08 8.29 -11.02
N SER A 43 -15.39 7.20 -11.37
CA SER A 43 -15.90 6.12 -12.20
C SER A 43 -17.04 5.37 -11.54
N LEU A 44 -16.97 5.09 -10.23
CA LEU A 44 -18.08 4.50 -9.46
C LEU A 44 -19.33 5.37 -9.55
N ALA A 45 -19.17 6.68 -9.31
CA ALA A 45 -20.27 7.62 -9.42
C ALA A 45 -20.84 7.67 -10.86
N GLU A 46 -20.00 7.57 -11.88
CA GLU A 46 -20.42 7.53 -13.29
C GLU A 46 -21.12 6.23 -13.67
N ILE A 47 -20.58 5.06 -13.29
CA ILE A 47 -21.16 3.74 -13.54
C ILE A 47 -22.56 3.66 -12.92
N GLU A 48 -22.72 4.13 -11.69
CA GLU A 48 -24.03 4.16 -11.04
C GLU A 48 -25.02 5.07 -11.77
N ASN A 49 -24.57 6.24 -12.24
CA ASN A 49 -25.41 7.13 -13.04
C ASN A 49 -25.85 6.47 -14.35
N VAL A 50 -24.95 5.71 -15.00
CA VAL A 50 -25.28 4.96 -16.22
C VAL A 50 -26.28 3.84 -15.91
N GLN A 51 -26.06 3.06 -14.85
CA GLN A 51 -26.97 1.99 -14.45
C GLN A 51 -28.36 2.50 -14.02
N ALA A 52 -28.43 3.64 -13.32
CA ALA A 52 -29.68 4.27 -12.91
C ALA A 52 -30.49 4.77 -14.12
N LYS A 53 -29.81 5.37 -15.11
CA LYS A 53 -30.43 5.73 -16.40
C LYS A 53 -30.97 4.51 -17.13
N LEU A 54 -30.21 3.42 -17.19
CA LEU A 54 -30.64 2.17 -17.83
C LEU A 54 -31.85 1.54 -17.13
N ARG A 55 -31.98 1.69 -15.81
CA ARG A 55 -33.13 1.23 -15.01
C ARG A 55 -34.33 2.19 -15.01
N GLY A 56 -34.23 3.36 -15.66
CA GLY A 56 -35.29 4.37 -15.70
C GLY A 56 -35.53 5.08 -14.37
N GLU A 57 -34.58 5.03 -13.44
CA GLU A 57 -34.68 5.68 -12.13
C GLU A 57 -34.32 7.17 -12.23
N GLN A 58 -35.03 8.04 -11.50
CA GLN A 58 -34.65 9.45 -11.43
C GLN A 58 -33.38 9.63 -10.59
N ILE A 59 -32.34 10.17 -11.23
CA ILE A 59 -31.08 10.52 -10.58
C ILE A 59 -31.28 11.77 -9.72
N ASP A 60 -31.45 11.55 -8.42
CA ASP A 60 -31.46 12.60 -7.43
C ASP A 60 -30.00 13.00 -7.14
N LYS A 61 -29.50 14.08 -7.78
CA LYS A 61 -28.12 14.58 -7.61
C LYS A 61 -27.74 14.88 -6.16
N GLN A 62 -28.73 15.01 -5.26
CA GLN A 62 -28.51 15.19 -3.81
C GLN A 62 -28.44 13.86 -3.01
N LYS A 63 -28.84 12.74 -3.61
CA LYS A 63 -28.74 11.37 -3.06
C LYS A 63 -27.72 10.52 -3.83
N THR A 64 -26.60 11.10 -4.25
CA THR A 64 -25.45 10.27 -4.66
C THR A 64 -25.13 9.30 -3.52
N LYS A 65 -24.99 8.00 -3.82
CA LYS A 65 -24.64 6.97 -2.83
C LYS A 65 -23.38 7.27 -2.03
N ARG A 66 -22.51 8.18 -2.50
CA ARG A 66 -21.45 8.85 -1.70
C ARG A 66 -21.88 9.20 -0.26
N LYS A 67 -23.10 9.73 -0.06
CA LYS A 67 -23.63 10.06 1.29
C LYS A 67 -24.32 8.90 2.01
N LYS A 68 -24.80 7.88 1.28
CA LYS A 68 -25.51 6.72 1.84
C LYS A 68 -24.57 5.58 2.24
N GLU A 69 -23.48 5.40 1.49
CA GLU A 69 -22.49 4.33 1.68
C GLU A 69 -21.19 4.86 2.33
N GLY A 70 -21.09 6.17 2.59
CA GLY A 70 -19.97 6.75 3.35
C GLY A 70 -18.63 6.77 2.60
N ILE A 71 -18.67 6.73 1.27
CA ILE A 71 -17.49 6.67 0.40
C ILE A 71 -16.81 8.03 0.36
N TYR A 72 -15.86 8.24 1.28
CA TYR A 72 -15.02 9.43 1.37
C TYR A 72 -13.55 9.04 1.40
N TYR A 73 -12.79 9.44 0.38
CA TYR A 73 -11.35 9.31 0.40
C TYR A 73 -10.72 10.00 1.61
N THR A 74 -9.89 9.26 2.35
CA THR A 74 -9.09 9.85 3.43
C THR A 74 -7.81 10.43 2.83
N PRO A 75 -7.56 11.75 2.93
CA PRO A 75 -6.37 12.36 2.37
C PRO A 75 -5.08 11.73 2.88
N LYS A 76 -4.05 11.65 2.03
CA LYS A 76 -2.75 11.02 2.35
C LYS A 76 -2.12 11.53 3.65
N TYR A 77 -2.22 12.82 3.95
CA TYR A 77 -1.65 13.37 5.19
C TYR A 77 -2.37 12.86 6.45
N ILE A 78 -3.67 12.56 6.37
CA ILE A 78 -4.44 11.99 7.47
C ILE A 78 -4.08 10.52 7.67
N THR A 79 -4.08 9.71 6.60
CA THR A 79 -3.69 8.30 6.70
C THR A 79 -2.27 8.16 7.23
N LYS A 80 -1.34 8.98 6.73
CA LYS A 80 0.05 9.03 7.20
C LYS A 80 0.12 9.35 8.69
N TYR A 81 -0.55 10.41 9.13
CA TYR A 81 -0.57 10.78 10.53
C TYR A 81 -1.10 9.66 11.43
N ILE A 82 -2.19 9.00 11.02
CA ILE A 82 -2.77 7.90 11.80
C ILE A 82 -1.82 6.71 11.87
N VAL A 83 -1.23 6.29 10.75
CA VAL A 83 -0.27 5.17 10.71
C VAL A 83 0.96 5.47 11.58
N GLU A 84 1.53 6.66 11.47
CA GLU A 84 2.68 7.08 12.31
C GLU A 84 2.33 7.07 13.80
N ASN A 85 1.13 7.51 14.17
CA ASN A 85 0.70 7.57 15.58
C ASN A 85 0.12 6.26 16.12
N THR A 86 0.01 5.22 15.30
CA THR A 86 -0.50 3.90 15.70
C THR A 86 0.58 2.84 15.51
N VAL A 87 0.79 2.39 14.27
CA VAL A 87 1.82 1.41 13.89
C VAL A 87 3.21 1.93 14.24
N GLY A 88 3.47 3.22 14.01
CA GLY A 88 4.75 3.84 14.35
C GLY A 88 5.04 3.80 15.84
N LYS A 89 4.10 4.22 16.69
CA LYS A 89 4.26 4.12 18.15
C LYS A 89 4.43 2.68 18.62
N PHE A 90 3.69 1.73 18.06
CA PHE A 90 3.83 0.32 18.42
C PHE A 90 5.21 -0.24 18.06
N CYS A 91 5.74 0.18 16.91
CA CYS A 91 7.11 -0.13 16.49
C CYS A 91 8.15 0.46 17.45
N GLU A 92 7.99 1.72 17.87
CA GLU A 92 8.87 2.38 18.84
C GLU A 92 8.85 1.66 20.20
N GLU A 93 7.68 1.34 20.73
CA GLU A 93 7.53 0.57 21.97
C GLU A 93 8.26 -0.77 21.90
N LYS A 94 8.13 -1.49 20.78
CA LYS A 94 8.82 -2.77 20.58
C LYS A 94 10.34 -2.61 20.48
N ARG A 95 10.82 -1.57 19.79
CA ARG A 95 12.26 -1.25 19.73
C ARG A 95 12.82 -0.95 21.13
N ASN A 96 12.08 -0.22 21.95
CA ASN A 96 12.44 0.09 23.33
C ASN A 96 12.47 -1.17 24.21
N GLU A 97 11.49 -2.07 24.07
CA GLU A 97 11.45 -3.36 24.77
C GLU A 97 12.68 -4.24 24.45
N ILE A 98 13.09 -4.28 23.18
CA ILE A 98 14.27 -5.03 22.72
C ILE A 98 15.59 -4.30 23.10
N GLY A 99 15.50 -3.01 23.42
CA GLY A 99 16.63 -2.15 23.75
C GLY A 99 17.48 -1.83 22.52
N ILE A 100 16.85 -1.50 21.39
CA ILE A 100 17.53 -1.01 20.18
C ILE A 100 17.78 0.50 20.36
N ILE A 101 19.06 0.87 20.39
CA ILE A 101 19.52 2.26 20.52
C ILE A 101 20.39 2.56 19.30
N ASP A 102 19.99 3.51 18.45
CA ASP A 102 20.61 3.70 17.13
C ASP A 102 22.08 4.11 17.22
N GLU A 103 22.47 4.90 18.23
CA GLU A 103 23.87 5.28 18.43
C GLU A 103 24.78 4.08 18.75
N GLU A 104 24.21 2.95 19.21
CA GLU A 104 24.95 1.70 19.40
C GLU A 104 25.30 1.03 18.07
N TYR A 105 24.71 1.38 16.93
CA TYR A 105 25.03 0.75 15.64
C TYR A 105 26.01 1.60 14.82
N VAL A 106 25.96 2.93 14.97
CA VAL A 106 26.81 3.90 14.26
C VAL A 106 28.30 3.74 14.55
N LYS A 107 28.70 3.28 15.76
CA LYS A 107 30.15 3.14 16.09
C LYS A 107 30.85 2.02 15.30
N GLY A 108 30.11 1.27 14.47
CA GLY A 108 30.64 0.30 13.51
C GLY A 108 31.35 -0.90 14.12
N ARG A 109 31.93 -1.75 13.26
CA ARG A 109 32.59 -3.00 13.65
C ARG A 109 33.99 -2.81 14.27
N LYS A 110 34.70 -1.75 13.88
CA LYS A 110 36.10 -1.52 14.27
C LYS A 110 36.20 -1.37 15.80
N ASN A 111 37.09 -2.13 16.43
CA ASN A 111 37.33 -2.15 17.88
C ASN A 111 36.21 -2.73 18.77
N ARG A 112 35.22 -3.46 18.22
CA ARG A 112 34.20 -4.16 19.02
C ARG A 112 34.51 -5.64 19.22
N LYS A 113 34.21 -6.14 20.42
CA LYS A 113 34.22 -7.59 20.70
C LYS A 113 33.19 -8.30 19.82
N LYS A 114 33.53 -9.49 19.35
CA LYS A 114 32.66 -10.32 18.49
C LYS A 114 31.31 -10.62 19.16
N ASP A 115 31.30 -10.82 20.47
CA ASP A 115 30.08 -11.10 21.23
C ASP A 115 29.11 -9.90 21.26
N THR A 116 29.64 -8.68 21.34
CA THR A 116 28.83 -7.45 21.29
C THR A 116 28.17 -7.29 19.93
N ILE A 117 28.89 -7.54 18.83
CA ILE A 117 28.33 -7.50 17.47
C ILE A 117 27.22 -8.53 17.32
N LYS A 118 27.44 -9.75 17.83
CA LYS A 118 26.44 -10.83 17.79
C LYS A 118 25.20 -10.49 18.60
N ALA A 119 25.35 -9.85 19.76
CA ALA A 119 24.22 -9.40 20.58
C ALA A 119 23.39 -8.31 19.87
N LEU A 120 24.04 -7.33 19.24
CA LEU A 120 23.37 -6.27 18.48
C LEU A 120 22.66 -6.81 17.23
N ASP A 121 23.30 -7.68 16.46
CA ASP A 121 22.69 -8.34 15.30
C ASP A 121 21.49 -9.21 15.72
N LYS A 122 21.56 -9.86 16.89
CA LYS A 122 20.43 -10.61 17.46
C LYS A 122 19.25 -9.69 17.78
N LYS A 123 19.47 -8.51 18.36
CA LYS A 123 18.40 -7.53 18.61
C LYS A 123 17.70 -7.13 17.31
N LEU A 124 18.46 -6.77 16.27
CA LEU A 124 17.92 -6.42 14.96
C LEU A 124 17.16 -7.58 14.31
N THR A 125 17.69 -8.80 14.41
CA THR A 125 17.03 -10.01 13.88
C THR A 125 15.72 -10.29 14.59
N THR A 126 15.68 -10.17 15.92
CA THR A 126 14.45 -10.31 16.71
C THR A 126 13.40 -9.29 16.27
N TYR A 127 13.80 -8.04 16.07
CA TYR A 127 12.88 -6.99 15.64
C TYR A 127 12.40 -7.17 14.20
N LYS A 128 13.29 -7.53 13.26
CA LYS A 128 12.93 -7.85 11.87
C LYS A 128 11.91 -9.00 11.78
N ASN A 129 12.12 -10.06 12.57
CA ASN A 129 11.19 -11.17 12.63
C ASN A 129 9.84 -10.78 13.25
N TRP A 130 9.86 -9.89 14.25
CA TRP A 130 8.62 -9.36 14.83
C TRP A 130 7.85 -8.50 13.82
N LEU A 131 8.54 -7.64 13.06
CA LEU A 131 7.92 -6.86 11.98
C LEU A 131 7.22 -7.77 10.96
N LEU A 132 7.85 -8.87 10.55
CA LEU A 132 7.25 -9.87 9.65
C LEU A 132 6.00 -10.57 10.20
N CYS A 133 5.79 -10.53 11.52
CA CYS A 133 4.61 -11.12 12.18
C CYS A 133 3.51 -10.09 12.49
N LEU A 134 3.75 -8.80 12.27
CA LEU A 134 2.83 -7.74 12.63
C LEU A 134 1.64 -7.65 11.65
N THR A 135 0.44 -8.04 12.08
CA THR A 135 -0.75 -7.95 11.21
C THR A 135 -1.50 -6.63 11.38
N ILE A 136 -1.81 -5.97 10.28
CA ILE A 136 -2.58 -4.72 10.18
C ILE A 136 -3.88 -5.01 9.43
N LEU A 137 -5.01 -4.67 10.04
CA LEU A 137 -6.34 -4.85 9.46
C LEU A 137 -7.03 -3.50 9.27
N ASP A 138 -7.54 -3.27 8.06
CA ASP A 138 -8.51 -2.22 7.77
C ASP A 138 -9.88 -2.85 7.44
N PRO A 139 -10.88 -2.77 8.34
CA PRO A 139 -12.18 -3.43 8.16
C PRO A 139 -13.15 -2.68 7.23
N ALA A 140 -12.78 -1.51 6.73
CA ALA A 140 -13.54 -0.72 5.76
C ALA A 140 -12.58 0.00 4.82
N CYS A 141 -11.78 -0.78 4.09
CA CYS A 141 -10.58 -0.29 3.45
C CYS A 141 -10.81 0.60 2.23
N GLY A 142 -12.02 0.59 1.65
CA GLY A 142 -12.32 1.32 0.43
C GLY A 142 -11.31 0.99 -0.66
N SER A 143 -10.74 2.04 -1.27
CA SER A 143 -9.67 1.92 -2.28
C SER A 143 -8.27 1.57 -1.72
N GLY A 144 -8.16 1.29 -0.42
CA GLY A 144 -6.92 0.82 0.22
C GLY A 144 -5.95 1.94 0.64
N ALA A 145 -6.41 3.17 0.86
CA ALA A 145 -5.55 4.32 1.19
C ALA A 145 -4.73 4.11 2.48
N PHE A 146 -5.35 3.55 3.53
CA PHE A 146 -4.66 3.22 4.78
C PHE A 146 -3.70 2.04 4.62
N LEU A 147 -4.12 0.98 3.94
CA LEU A 147 -3.30 -0.20 3.67
C LEU A 147 -2.02 0.18 2.91
N ASN A 148 -2.15 1.04 1.90
CA ASN A 148 -1.03 1.61 1.16
C ASN A 148 -0.04 2.38 2.06
N GLN A 149 -0.57 3.19 2.97
CA GLN A 149 0.27 3.95 3.89
C GLN A 149 0.95 3.06 4.94
N ALA A 150 0.28 1.98 5.36
CA ALA A 150 0.85 0.96 6.24
C ALA A 150 1.99 0.18 5.57
N ILE A 151 1.83 -0.21 4.31
CA ILE A 151 2.92 -0.83 3.51
C ILE A 151 4.12 0.10 3.44
N GLU A 152 3.92 1.37 3.06
CA GLU A 152 5.01 2.35 2.97
C GLU A 152 5.74 2.51 4.31
N PHE A 153 4.98 2.54 5.42
CA PHE A 153 5.55 2.59 6.75
C PHE A 153 6.42 1.35 7.04
N LEU A 154 5.90 0.15 6.81
CA LEU A 154 6.63 -1.10 7.08
C LEU A 154 7.88 -1.26 6.19
N ILE A 155 7.80 -0.92 4.91
CA ILE A 155 8.95 -0.91 4.00
C ILE A 155 10.05 0.00 4.56
N ASN A 156 9.69 1.21 4.98
CA ASN A 156 10.65 2.17 5.54
C ASN A 156 11.22 1.67 6.88
N GLU A 157 10.42 1.02 7.72
CA GLU A 157 10.89 0.47 8.99
C GLU A 157 11.86 -0.71 8.76
N HIS A 158 11.59 -1.59 7.80
CA HIS A 158 12.52 -2.64 7.38
C HIS A 158 13.82 -2.04 6.83
N LYS A 159 13.75 -0.99 6.00
CA LYS A 159 14.93 -0.28 5.49
C LYS A 159 15.81 0.26 6.63
N LYS A 160 15.22 0.88 7.66
CA LYS A 160 15.98 1.36 8.84
C LYS A 160 16.72 0.22 9.54
N VAL A 161 16.08 -0.94 9.70
CA VAL A 161 16.72 -2.12 10.31
C VAL A 161 17.91 -2.59 9.47
N ASP A 162 17.75 -2.65 8.15
CA ASP A 162 18.81 -3.05 7.24
C ASP A 162 19.95 -2.01 7.19
N GLU A 163 19.66 -0.72 7.30
CA GLU A 163 20.66 0.36 7.45
C GLU A 163 21.47 0.23 8.74
N LEU A 164 20.81 0.02 9.90
CA LEU A 164 21.49 -0.21 11.18
C LEU A 164 22.37 -1.46 11.12
N ARG A 165 21.90 -2.51 10.45
CA ARG A 165 22.67 -3.73 10.23
C ARG A 165 23.88 -3.48 9.33
N ALA A 166 23.71 -2.71 8.25
CA ALA A 166 24.80 -2.35 7.35
C ALA A 166 25.88 -1.51 8.05
N GLN A 167 25.48 -0.55 8.90
CA GLN A 167 26.39 0.22 9.75
C GLN A 167 27.17 -0.67 10.73
N LEU A 168 26.50 -1.67 11.32
CA LEU A 168 27.14 -2.62 12.24
C LEU A 168 28.22 -3.47 11.55
N PHE A 169 28.00 -3.91 10.32
CA PHE A 169 28.93 -4.80 9.61
C PHE A 169 29.89 -4.11 8.64
N GLY A 170 29.65 -2.83 8.32
CA GLY A 170 30.55 -2.02 7.48
C GLY A 170 30.37 -2.24 5.97
N GLY A 171 29.16 -2.54 5.52
CA GLY A 171 28.82 -2.67 4.11
C GLY A 171 28.00 -3.91 3.79
N GLY A 172 26.86 -3.69 3.13
CA GLY A 172 25.95 -4.72 2.65
C GLY A 172 24.60 -4.10 2.36
N MET A 173 24.33 -3.77 1.10
CA MET A 173 23.00 -3.38 0.66
C MET A 173 22.20 -4.68 0.56
N VAL A 174 21.36 -4.96 1.55
CA VAL A 174 20.45 -6.11 1.50
C VAL A 174 19.15 -5.62 0.88
N PHE A 175 19.01 -5.82 -0.43
CA PHE A 175 17.72 -5.73 -1.08
C PHE A 175 17.08 -7.12 -1.05
N SER A 176 16.52 -7.50 0.09
CA SER A 176 15.45 -8.49 0.06
C SER A 176 14.20 -7.75 -0.36
N ASP A 177 13.51 -8.25 -1.38
CA ASP A 177 12.21 -7.74 -1.80
C ASP A 177 11.14 -8.08 -0.74
N ILE A 178 11.27 -7.40 0.40
CA ILE A 178 10.44 -7.58 1.59
C ILE A 178 8.99 -7.16 1.32
N THR A 179 8.79 -6.42 0.23
CA THR A 179 7.52 -5.86 -0.20
C THR A 179 6.46 -6.93 -0.38
N THR A 180 6.79 -8.03 -1.07
CA THR A 180 5.88 -9.17 -1.23
C THR A 180 5.56 -9.82 0.11
N GLU A 181 6.55 -10.00 0.99
CA GLU A 181 6.31 -10.58 2.31
C GLU A 181 5.42 -9.68 3.18
N ILE A 182 5.60 -8.36 3.10
CA ILE A 182 4.75 -7.39 3.78
C ILE A 182 3.32 -7.51 3.27
N LEU A 183 3.12 -7.51 1.95
CA LEU A 183 1.80 -7.61 1.36
C LEU A 183 1.07 -8.90 1.76
N GLU A 184 1.77 -10.03 1.78
CA GLU A 184 1.19 -11.34 2.07
C GLU A 184 0.93 -11.59 3.57
N LYS A 185 1.80 -11.10 4.44
CA LYS A 185 1.81 -11.47 5.88
C LYS A 185 1.33 -10.38 6.81
N ASN A 186 1.42 -9.12 6.39
CA ASN A 186 1.16 -7.99 7.28
C ASN A 186 -0.15 -7.26 6.97
N ILE A 187 -0.66 -7.30 5.74
CA ILE A 187 -1.70 -6.37 5.27
C ILE A 187 -3.00 -7.09 4.99
N TYR A 188 -4.06 -6.70 5.69
CA TYR A 188 -5.39 -7.27 5.54
C TYR A 188 -6.44 -6.17 5.40
N GLY A 189 -7.32 -6.31 4.42
CA GLY A 189 -8.39 -5.36 4.13
C GLY A 189 -9.73 -6.06 3.94
N VAL A 190 -10.79 -5.46 4.44
CA VAL A 190 -12.18 -5.88 4.19
C VAL A 190 -12.97 -4.65 3.76
N ASP A 191 -13.85 -4.82 2.77
CA ASP A 191 -14.84 -3.82 2.40
C ASP A 191 -16.14 -4.52 1.98
N LEU A 192 -17.27 -3.82 2.11
CA LEU A 192 -18.57 -4.32 1.70
C LEU A 192 -18.75 -4.24 0.18
N ASN A 193 -18.13 -3.25 -0.47
CA ASN A 193 -18.20 -3.06 -1.90
C ASN A 193 -17.08 -3.87 -2.59
N GLU A 194 -17.46 -4.85 -3.39
CA GLU A 194 -16.54 -5.70 -4.15
C GLU A 194 -15.65 -4.89 -5.11
N GLU A 195 -16.18 -3.82 -5.72
CA GLU A 195 -15.39 -2.95 -6.60
C GLU A 195 -14.29 -2.24 -5.81
N SER A 196 -14.57 -1.73 -4.60
CA SER A 196 -13.57 -1.18 -3.68
C SER A 196 -12.44 -2.16 -3.38
N VAL A 197 -12.78 -3.43 -3.16
CA VAL A 197 -11.79 -4.48 -2.90
C VAL A 197 -10.87 -4.71 -4.10
N GLU A 198 -11.40 -4.77 -5.31
CA GLU A 198 -10.59 -4.94 -6.53
C GLU A 198 -9.66 -3.74 -6.77
N ILE A 199 -10.14 -2.53 -6.47
CA ILE A 199 -9.34 -1.31 -6.52
C ILE A 199 -8.21 -1.35 -5.50
N ALA A 200 -8.51 -1.75 -4.27
CA ALA A 200 -7.51 -1.88 -3.23
C ALA A 200 -6.44 -2.89 -3.65
N LYS A 201 -6.81 -4.04 -4.22
CA LYS A 201 -5.85 -5.03 -4.74
C LYS A 201 -4.94 -4.44 -5.82
N LEU A 202 -5.53 -3.80 -6.83
CA LEU A 202 -4.77 -3.16 -7.92
C LEU A 202 -3.82 -2.08 -7.39
N SER A 203 -4.32 -1.24 -6.49
CA SER A 203 -3.60 -0.15 -5.85
C SER A 203 -2.40 -0.64 -5.05
N LEU A 204 -2.58 -1.74 -4.30
CA LEU A 204 -1.49 -2.38 -3.55
C LEU A 204 -0.47 -3.01 -4.52
N TRP A 205 -0.91 -3.69 -5.58
CA TRP A 205 -0.04 -4.30 -6.59
C TRP A 205 0.82 -3.30 -7.35
N LEU A 206 0.28 -2.15 -7.75
CA LEU A 206 1.06 -1.13 -8.46
C LEU A 206 2.17 -0.51 -7.60
N ARG A 207 2.13 -0.75 -6.29
CA ARG A 207 3.10 -0.23 -5.33
C ARG A 207 4.17 -1.25 -4.93
N THR A 208 4.00 -2.50 -5.31
CA THR A 208 4.90 -3.62 -5.01
C THR A 208 5.56 -4.13 -6.28
#